data_AF-A0AA43M9U5-F1
#
_entry.id   AF-A0AA43M9U5-F1
#
_cell.length_a   1.000
_cell.length_b   1.000
_cell.length_c   1.000
_cell.angle_alpha   90.00
_cell.angle_beta   90.00
_cell.angle_gamma   90.00
#
_symmetry.space_group_name_H-M   'P 1'
#
loop_
_entity.id
_entity.type
_entity.pdbx_description
1 polymer ?
#
loop_
_entity_poly.entity_id
_entity_poly.type
_entity_poly.pdbx_seq_one_letter_code
_entity_poly.pdbx_strand_id
1 'polypeptide(L)'
;MKSPTAQTYTQLSKAVAGARFPQNTAKIETILSAAFQQIEENLKRPYFLHKGSRPTRDGFGTDLPKGQRDETMLRNLLIAELFRSWHLAFEEVPAINNKDYPATKFVAFAEQIFYLLGIGKIEDHLEEFQSFRAKSLAYFDVNEGEVKK
;
A
#
# COMPACT_ATOMS: atom_id res chain seq x y z
N MET A 1 0.48 3.74 10.57
CA MET A 1 0.22 2.32 10.23
C MET A 1 0.68 1.45 11.38
N LYS A 2 -0.06 0.40 11.72
CA LYS A 2 0.36 -0.55 12.76
C LYS A 2 1.39 -1.52 12.19
N SER A 3 2.42 -1.83 12.97
CA SER A 3 3.38 -2.88 12.62
C SER A 3 2.67 -4.23 12.58
N PRO A 4 2.88 -5.05 11.53
CA PRO A 4 2.44 -6.43 11.52
C PRO A 4 2.94 -7.23 12.73
N THR A 5 2.10 -8.15 13.20
CA THR A 5 2.37 -9.09 14.30
C THR A 5 2.05 -10.52 13.86
N ALA A 6 2.41 -11.53 14.66
CA ALA A 6 2.01 -12.92 14.37
C ALA A 6 0.49 -13.10 14.20
N GLN A 7 -0.30 -12.35 14.96
CA GLN A 7 -1.76 -12.32 14.82
C GLN A 7 -2.19 -11.70 13.49
N THR A 8 -1.51 -10.64 13.05
CA THR A 8 -1.73 -9.98 11.76
C THR A 8 -1.53 -10.95 10.59
N TYR A 9 -0.46 -11.75 10.59
CA TYR A 9 -0.23 -12.79 9.56
C TYR A 9 -1.29 -13.90 9.59
N THR A 10 -1.73 -14.31 10.78
CA THR A 10 -2.83 -15.28 10.93
C THR A 10 -4.14 -14.73 10.32
N GLN A 11 -4.43 -13.44 10.55
CA GLN A 11 -5.60 -12.78 9.99
C GLN A 11 -5.49 -12.56 8.48
N LEU A 12 -4.28 -12.28 7.97
CA LEU A 12 -4.00 -12.19 6.54
C LEU A 12 -4.33 -13.52 5.84
N SER A 13 -3.85 -14.65 6.37
CA SER A 13 -4.13 -15.97 5.81
C SER A 13 -5.64 -16.25 5.75
N LYS A 14 -6.37 -15.90 6.83
CA LYS A 14 -7.84 -16.00 6.86
C LYS A 14 -8.53 -15.11 5.82
N ALA A 15 -8.06 -13.88 5.63
CA ALA A 15 -8.60 -12.96 4.64
C ALA A 15 -8.38 -13.47 3.21
N VAL A 16 -7.19 -13.99 2.91
CA VAL A 16 -6.86 -14.62 1.62
C VAL A 16 -7.72 -15.86 1.36
N ALA A 17 -7.90 -16.73 2.35
CA ALA A 17 -8.79 -17.88 2.25
C ALA A 17 -10.26 -17.46 2.06
N GLY A 18 -10.70 -16.42 2.77
CA GLY A 18 -12.05 -15.85 2.68
C GLY A 18 -12.36 -15.18 1.34
N ALA A 19 -11.36 -14.66 0.64
CA ALA A 19 -11.51 -14.05 -0.67
C ALA A 19 -11.89 -15.04 -1.78
N ARG A 20 -11.71 -16.35 -1.53
CA ARG A 20 -12.06 -17.44 -2.47
C ARG A 20 -11.50 -17.22 -3.88
N PHE A 21 -10.22 -16.86 -3.96
CA PHE A 21 -9.53 -16.76 -5.24
C PHE A 21 -9.63 -18.07 -6.02
N PRO A 22 -9.97 -18.05 -7.32
CA PRO A 22 -10.16 -19.26 -8.11
C PRO A 22 -8.84 -19.97 -8.41
N GLN A 23 -7.72 -19.23 -8.39
CA GLN A 23 -6.38 -19.72 -8.64
C GLN A 23 -5.33 -18.89 -7.89
N ASN A 24 -4.10 -19.41 -7.83
CA ASN A 24 -2.94 -18.71 -7.30
C ASN A 24 -2.98 -18.31 -5.81
N THR A 25 -3.90 -18.85 -5.00
CA THR A 25 -4.09 -18.50 -3.58
C THR A 25 -2.79 -18.52 -2.77
N ALA A 26 -2.00 -19.59 -2.84
CA ALA A 26 -0.72 -19.69 -2.12
C ALA A 26 0.32 -18.65 -2.56
N LYS A 27 0.32 -18.30 -3.85
CA LYS A 27 1.20 -17.26 -4.40
C LYS A 27 0.76 -15.87 -3.96
N ILE A 28 -0.55 -15.62 -3.91
CA ILE A 28 -1.15 -14.38 -3.39
C ILE A 28 -0.82 -14.21 -1.91
N GLU A 29 -0.95 -15.26 -1.11
CA GLU A 29 -0.58 -15.23 0.30
C GLU A 29 0.90 -14.89 0.49
N THR A 30 1.78 -15.47 -0.33
CA THR A 30 3.22 -15.15 -0.35
C THR A 30 3.47 -13.68 -0.70
N ILE A 31 2.82 -13.15 -1.74
CA ILE A 31 2.96 -11.76 -2.19
C ILE A 31 2.57 -10.79 -1.07
N LEU A 32 1.40 -11.00 -0.46
CA LEU A 32 0.88 -10.11 0.58
C LEU A 32 1.68 -10.24 1.89
N SER A 33 2.15 -11.44 2.22
CA SER A 33 3.02 -11.66 3.37
C SER A 33 4.36 -10.94 3.20
N ALA A 34 4.94 -10.96 1.99
CA ALA A 34 6.16 -10.22 1.68
C ALA A 34 5.94 -8.70 1.79
N ALA A 35 4.79 -8.19 1.35
CA ALA A 35 4.43 -6.77 1.52
C ALA A 35 4.33 -6.40 3.01
N PHE A 36 3.71 -7.24 3.84
CA PHE A 36 3.64 -7.04 5.29
C PHE A 36 5.03 -7.06 5.93
N GLN A 37 5.89 -8.00 5.53
CA GLN A 37 7.26 -8.04 6.02
C GLN A 37 8.03 -6.76 5.68
N GLN A 38 7.91 -6.26 4.44
CA GLN A 38 8.56 -5.00 4.05
C GLN A 38 8.03 -3.82 4.87
N ILE A 39 6.72 -3.76 5.14
CA ILE A 39 6.12 -2.75 6.01
C ILE A 39 6.69 -2.84 7.42
N GLU A 40 6.74 -4.04 8.00
CA GLU A 40 7.28 -4.30 9.33
C GLU A 40 8.74 -3.84 9.43
N GLU A 41 9.59 -4.24 8.47
CA GLU A 41 10.98 -3.84 8.40
C GLU A 41 11.13 -2.32 8.26
N ASN A 42 10.31 -1.68 7.42
CA ASN A 42 10.35 -0.24 7.21
C ASN A 42 9.94 0.50 8.49
N LEU A 43 8.87 0.06 9.15
CA LEU A 43 8.36 0.66 10.39
C LEU A 43 9.36 0.59 11.55
N LYS A 44 10.21 -0.45 11.59
CA LYS A 44 11.31 -0.57 12.56
C LYS A 44 12.46 0.43 12.32
N ARG A 45 12.63 0.93 11.10
CA ARG A 45 13.71 1.88 10.78
C ARG A 45 13.40 3.26 11.36
N PRO A 46 14.40 3.94 11.95
CA PRO A 46 14.25 5.34 12.35
C PRO A 46 13.90 6.18 11.11
N TYR A 47 12.88 7.04 11.24
CA TYR A 47 12.52 7.98 10.17
C TYR A 47 12.97 9.38 10.58
N PHE A 48 13.50 10.11 9.61
CA PHE A 48 13.85 11.51 9.78
C PHE A 48 12.71 12.36 9.24
N LEU A 49 12.28 13.36 10.01
CA LEU A 49 11.28 14.31 9.53
C LEU A 49 11.82 15.09 8.34
N HIS A 50 11.04 15.15 7.26
CA HIS A 50 11.26 16.03 6.10
C HIS A 50 11.03 17.52 6.41
N LYS A 51 11.33 18.01 7.63
CA LYS A 51 11.55 19.45 7.81
C LYS A 51 13.03 19.70 7.58
N GLY A 52 13.34 20.21 6.40
CA GLY A 52 14.69 20.45 5.86
C GLY A 52 15.56 21.45 6.62
N SER A 53 15.42 21.58 7.93
CA SER A 53 16.41 22.25 8.77
C SER A 53 17.49 21.22 9.14
N ARG A 54 18.73 21.44 8.67
CA ARG A 54 19.89 20.82 9.30
C ARG A 54 19.78 21.06 10.82
N PRO A 55 19.99 20.05 11.68
CA PRO A 55 20.03 20.27 13.11
C PRO A 55 21.03 21.39 13.39
N THR A 56 20.62 22.42 14.13
CA THR A 56 21.56 23.38 14.71
C THR A 56 22.53 22.60 15.60
N ARG A 57 23.78 23.06 15.70
CA ARG A 57 24.85 22.36 16.43
C ARG A 57 24.49 22.09 17.90
N ASP A 58 23.59 22.88 18.46
CA ASP A 58 23.06 22.74 19.84
C ASP A 58 22.04 21.60 19.99
N GLY A 59 21.55 21.03 18.89
CA GLY A 59 20.62 19.89 18.84
C GLY A 59 21.28 18.55 18.44
N PHE A 60 22.62 18.50 18.36
CA PHE A 60 23.33 17.24 18.14
C PHE A 60 23.15 16.35 19.40
N GLY A 61 22.33 15.30 19.28
CA GLY A 61 22.03 14.37 20.38
C GLY A 61 20.67 14.56 21.05
N THR A 62 19.89 15.59 20.68
CA THR A 62 18.48 15.67 21.11
C THR A 62 17.60 14.83 20.19
N ASP A 63 16.72 14.03 20.78
CA ASP A 63 15.69 13.30 20.03
C ASP A 63 14.88 14.28 19.19
N LEU A 64 14.92 14.11 17.87
CA LEU A 64 14.09 14.89 16.96
C LEU A 64 12.62 14.68 17.35
N PRO A 65 11.78 15.74 17.35
CA PRO A 65 10.37 15.58 17.61
C PRO A 65 9.79 14.53 16.67
N LYS A 66 9.13 13.51 17.21
CA LYS A 66 8.50 12.45 16.42
C LYS A 66 7.22 13.00 15.77
N GLY A 67 7.34 13.80 14.70
CA GLY A 67 6.18 14.17 13.86
C GLY A 67 5.69 12.95 13.08
N GLN A 68 4.46 12.91 12.58
CA GLN A 68 3.96 11.71 11.90
C GLN A 68 4.86 11.30 10.71
N ARG A 69 5.27 10.03 10.69
CA ARG A 69 6.01 9.44 9.58
C ARG A 69 5.16 9.52 8.32
N ASP A 70 5.74 9.97 7.21
CA ASP A 70 5.09 9.81 5.91
C ASP A 70 5.15 8.32 5.51
N GLU A 71 3.98 7.67 5.55
CA GLU A 71 3.81 6.26 5.22
C GLU A 71 3.22 6.07 3.81
N THR A 72 3.15 7.14 2.99
CA THR A 72 2.48 7.12 1.68
C THR A 72 3.09 6.09 0.74
N MET A 73 4.42 5.98 0.69
CA MET A 73 5.08 4.95 -0.11
C MET A 73 4.74 3.53 0.34
N LEU A 74 4.63 3.28 1.64
CA LEU A 74 4.26 1.97 2.17
C LEU A 74 2.81 1.61 1.85
N ARG A 75 1.90 2.59 1.94
CA ARG A 75 0.52 2.40 1.50
C ARG A 75 0.48 2.07 0.01
N ASN A 76 1.17 2.84 -0.82
CA ASN A 76 1.19 2.63 -2.27
C ASN A 76 1.80 1.28 -2.67
N LEU A 77 2.83 0.81 -1.97
CA LEU A 77 3.37 -0.54 -2.13
C LEU A 77 2.30 -1.60 -1.87
N LEU A 78 1.59 -1.49 -0.75
CA LEU A 78 0.53 -2.44 -0.41
C LEU A 78 -0.61 -2.42 -1.43
N ILE A 79 -1.03 -1.24 -1.88
CA ILE A 79 -2.05 -1.10 -2.94
C ILE A 79 -1.57 -1.81 -4.21
N ALA A 80 -0.34 -1.57 -4.65
CA ALA A 80 0.21 -2.19 -5.85
C ALA A 80 0.18 -3.73 -5.76
N GLU A 81 0.59 -4.31 -4.63
CA GLU A 81 0.58 -5.76 -4.44
C GLU A 81 -0.84 -6.34 -4.33
N LEU A 82 -1.83 -5.58 -3.83
CA LEU A 82 -3.23 -5.98 -3.86
C LEU A 82 -3.79 -6.02 -5.28
N PHE A 83 -3.53 -4.99 -6.09
CA PHE A 83 -3.89 -4.97 -7.51
C PHE A 83 -3.25 -6.14 -8.26
N ARG A 84 -1.95 -6.38 -8.02
CA ARG A 84 -1.23 -7.50 -8.62
C ARG A 84 -1.84 -8.85 -8.22
N SER A 85 -2.16 -9.02 -6.94
CA SER A 85 -2.79 -10.24 -6.42
C SER A 85 -4.16 -10.48 -7.03
N TRP A 86 -4.96 -9.42 -7.17
CA TRP A 86 -6.27 -9.48 -7.80
C TRP A 86 -6.19 -9.87 -9.27
N HIS A 87 -5.30 -9.21 -10.01
CA HIS A 87 -5.08 -9.52 -11.42
C HIS A 87 -4.56 -10.95 -11.62
N LEU A 88 -3.68 -11.44 -10.73
CA LEU A 88 -3.18 -12.82 -10.77
C LEU A 88 -4.28 -13.85 -10.48
N ALA A 89 -5.28 -13.51 -9.66
CA ALA A 89 -6.39 -14.39 -9.33
C ALA A 89 -7.46 -14.43 -10.41
N PHE A 90 -7.85 -13.27 -10.94
CA PHE A 90 -9.05 -13.10 -11.77
C PHE A 90 -8.75 -12.69 -13.21
N GLU A 91 -7.50 -12.38 -13.55
CA GLU A 91 -7.07 -11.88 -14.87
C GLU A 91 -7.77 -10.58 -15.30
N GLU A 92 -8.34 -9.86 -14.32
CA GLU A 92 -9.13 -8.66 -14.52
C GLU A 92 -8.53 -7.46 -13.79
N VAL A 93 -8.78 -6.26 -14.30
CA VAL A 93 -8.49 -5.02 -13.58
C VAL A 93 -9.60 -4.78 -12.55
N PRO A 94 -9.29 -4.66 -11.26
CA PRO A 94 -10.33 -4.48 -10.25
C PRO A 94 -11.01 -3.12 -10.41
N ALA A 95 -12.35 -3.12 -10.33
CA ALA A 95 -13.15 -1.91 -10.24
C ALA A 95 -13.14 -1.35 -8.82
N ILE A 96 -12.95 -0.05 -8.70
CA ILE A 96 -13.12 0.72 -7.45
C ILE A 96 -14.32 1.62 -7.73
N ASN A 97 -15.48 1.25 -7.17
CA ASN A 97 -16.73 1.97 -7.42
C ASN A 97 -17.01 2.85 -6.20
N ASN A 98 -17.00 4.19 -6.38
CA ASN A 98 -17.14 5.18 -5.31
C ASN A 98 -18.46 5.97 -5.40
N LYS A 99 -19.51 5.39 -5.95
CA LYS A 99 -20.81 6.06 -6.08
C LYS A 99 -21.92 5.20 -5.52
N ASP A 100 -22.25 5.39 -4.24
CA ASP A 100 -23.46 4.92 -3.55
C ASP A 100 -23.85 3.44 -3.78
N TYR A 101 -22.88 2.60 -4.14
CA TYR A 101 -23.05 1.18 -4.41
C TYR A 101 -22.23 0.38 -3.41
N PRO A 102 -22.65 -0.86 -3.08
CA PRO A 102 -21.87 -1.72 -2.22
C PRO A 102 -20.44 -1.86 -2.77
N ALA A 103 -19.46 -1.83 -1.85
CA ALA A 103 -18.05 -2.02 -2.15
C ALA A 103 -17.85 -3.22 -3.08
N THR A 104 -17.03 -3.05 -4.11
CA THR A 104 -16.69 -4.17 -5.01
C THR A 104 -15.98 -5.26 -4.21
N LYS A 105 -15.96 -6.51 -4.73
CA LYS A 105 -15.25 -7.60 -4.05
C LYS A 105 -13.78 -7.26 -3.80
N PHE A 106 -13.16 -6.51 -4.71
CA PHE A 106 -11.80 -6.01 -4.54
C PHE A 106 -11.70 -5.00 -3.40
N VAL A 107 -12.59 -4.00 -3.35
CA VAL A 107 -12.58 -2.99 -2.28
C VAL A 107 -12.81 -3.65 -0.93
N ALA A 108 -13.81 -4.54 -0.80
CA ALA A 108 -14.07 -5.27 0.44
C ALA A 108 -12.86 -6.12 0.88
N PHE A 109 -12.16 -6.76 -0.06
CA PHE A 109 -10.94 -7.50 0.23
C PHE A 109 -9.80 -6.56 0.66
N ALA A 110 -9.57 -5.46 -0.07
CA ALA A 110 -8.57 -4.46 0.28
C ALA A 110 -8.84 -3.86 1.66
N GLU A 111 -10.08 -3.53 1.99
CA GLU A 111 -10.49 -3.05 3.31
C GLU A 111 -10.11 -4.01 4.42
N GLN A 112 -10.39 -5.31 4.24
CA GLN A 112 -9.99 -6.32 5.22
C GLN A 112 -8.48 -6.30 5.46
N ILE A 113 -7.67 -6.26 4.39
CA ILE A 113 -6.21 -6.24 4.49
C ILE A 113 -5.69 -4.96 5.16
N PHE A 114 -6.20 -3.80 4.76
CA PHE A 114 -5.79 -2.51 5.31
C PHE A 114 -6.18 -2.35 6.79
N TYR A 115 -7.34 -2.89 7.17
CA TYR A 115 -7.80 -2.87 8.56
C TYR A 115 -6.83 -3.61 9.49
N LEU A 116 -6.18 -4.68 9.01
CA LEU A 116 -5.15 -5.40 9.79
C LEU A 116 -3.96 -4.50 10.17
N LEU A 117 -3.70 -3.48 9.37
CA LEU A 117 -2.64 -2.49 9.58
C LEU A 117 -3.15 -1.19 10.22
N GLY A 118 -4.43 -1.15 10.60
CA GLY A 118 -5.06 0.03 11.22
C GLY A 118 -5.14 1.24 10.29
N ILE A 119 -5.28 1.01 8.98
CA ILE A 119 -5.48 2.06 7.98
C ILE A 119 -6.98 2.12 7.67
N GLY A 120 -7.55 3.32 7.61
CA GLY A 120 -8.94 3.56 7.19
C GLY A 120 -8.99 4.41 5.91
N LYS A 121 -10.20 4.81 5.48
CA LYS A 121 -10.41 5.59 4.25
C LYS A 121 -9.82 4.92 3.00
N ILE A 122 -10.16 3.65 2.82
CA ILE A 122 -9.50 2.78 1.84
C ILE A 122 -9.86 3.21 0.42
N GLU A 123 -11.10 3.59 0.18
CA GLU A 123 -11.56 4.10 -1.10
C GLU A 123 -10.75 5.34 -1.52
N ASP A 124 -10.60 6.34 -0.64
CA ASP A 124 -9.77 7.53 -0.89
C ASP A 124 -8.33 7.15 -1.29
N HIS A 125 -7.72 6.20 -0.58
CA HIS A 125 -6.36 5.76 -0.87
C HIS A 125 -6.25 5.00 -2.20
N LEU A 126 -7.25 4.17 -2.53
CA LEU A 126 -7.31 3.45 -3.79
C LEU A 126 -7.47 4.40 -4.98
N GLU A 127 -8.30 5.44 -4.84
CA GLU A 127 -8.48 6.48 -5.86
C GLU A 127 -7.25 7.38 -6.02
N GLU A 128 -6.62 7.78 -4.91
CA GLU A 128 -5.37 8.52 -4.90
C GLU A 128 -4.28 7.74 -5.64
N PHE A 129 -4.19 6.42 -5.39
CA PHE A 129 -3.26 5.55 -6.09
C PHE A 129 -3.57 5.40 -7.58
N GLN A 130 -4.83 5.25 -7.98
CA GLN A 130 -5.21 5.22 -9.40
C GLN A 130 -4.84 6.53 -10.10
N SER A 131 -5.12 7.66 -9.46
CA SER A 131 -4.78 8.99 -9.98
C SER A 131 -3.27 9.16 -10.11
N PHE A 132 -2.49 8.71 -9.12
CA PHE A 132 -1.03 8.69 -9.17
C PHE A 132 -0.53 7.83 -10.33
N ARG A 133 -1.03 6.59 -10.47
CA ARG A 133 -0.65 5.67 -11.56
C ARG A 133 -0.94 6.27 -12.93
N ALA A 134 -2.12 6.87 -13.13
CA ALA A 134 -2.50 7.51 -14.38
C ALA A 134 -1.56 8.68 -14.72
N LYS A 135 -1.21 9.52 -13.74
CA LYS A 135 -0.26 10.63 -13.91
C LYS A 135 1.15 10.13 -14.23
N SER A 136 1.63 9.09 -13.53
CA SER A 136 2.94 8.51 -13.79
C SER A 136 3.03 7.92 -15.19
N LEU A 137 2.01 7.17 -15.63
CA LEU A 137 1.95 6.63 -17.00
C LEU A 137 1.95 7.75 -18.03
N ALA A 138 1.11 8.78 -17.86
CA ALA A 138 1.08 9.93 -18.76
C ALA A 138 2.43 10.66 -18.83
N TYR A 139 3.15 10.76 -17.71
CA TYR A 139 4.51 11.33 -17.68
C TYR A 139 5.50 10.46 -18.48
N PHE A 140 5.44 9.13 -18.37
CA PHE A 140 6.29 8.25 -19.18
C PHE A 140 5.96 8.35 -20.68
N ASP A 141 4.69 8.37 -21.06
CA ASP A 141 4.27 8.49 -22.47
C ASP A 141 4.74 9.81 -23.10
N VAL A 142 4.68 10.92 -22.35
CA VAL A 142 5.18 12.23 -22.81
C VAL A 142 6.70 12.21 -22.98
N ASN A 143 7.44 11.61 -22.04
CA ASN A 143 8.90 11.58 -22.10
C ASN A 143 9.46 10.55 -23.09
N GLU A 144 8.77 9.43 -23.36
CA GLU A 144 9.14 8.52 -24.46
C GLU A 144 8.87 9.13 -25.84
N GLY A 145 7.89 10.03 -25.95
CA GLY A 145 7.62 10.82 -27.15
C GLY A 145 8.69 11.88 -27.46
N GLU A 146 9.42 12.36 -26.45
CA GLU A 146 10.50 13.34 -26.60
C GLU A 146 11.88 12.72 -26.90
N VAL A 147 12.11 11.46 -26.53
CA VAL A 147 13.37 10.74 -26.85
C VAL A 147 13.42 10.27 -28.31
N LYS A 148 12.32 10.36 -29.05
CA LYS A 148 12.25 10.10 -30.50
C LYS A 148 12.04 11.38 -31.31
N LYS A 149 12.98 12.33 -31.26
CA LYS A 149 13.12 13.39 -32.27
C LYS A 149 14.58 13.71 -32.56
#